data_AF-A0A960X444-F1
#
_entry.id   AF-A0A960X444-F1
#
_cell.length_a   1.000
_cell.length_b   1.000
_cell.length_c   1.000
_cell.angle_alpha   90.00
_cell.angle_beta   90.00
_cell.angle_gamma   90.00
#
_symmetry.space_group_name_H-M   'P 1'
#
loop_
_entity.id
_entity.type
_entity.pdbx_description
1 polymer ?
#
loop_
_entity_poly.entity_id
_entity_poly.type
_entity_poly.pdbx_seq_one_letter_code
_entity_poly.pdbx_strand_id
1 'polypeptide(L)'
;MQTLPFGTWPSSISEKKLTENALRFTEIATDQNKLYWLEGRPEEKGRVALMTVKGEIAPPTANIRSRVHEYGGGAFAVLHDKIVYYNDTDKRVYMDHKPLTTPEMGRFADFCIDIERNCIYAVREISQTNTLARIDFNGTVTDIQSGADFYSSPVLGHNMLAWITWNHPNMPW
;
A
#
# COMPACT_ATOMS: atom_id res chain seq x y z
N MET A 1 -17.14 -47.71 -14.88
CA MET A 1 -17.06 -46.47 -14.10
C MET A 1 -17.17 -46.84 -12.64
N GLN A 2 -16.22 -46.40 -11.81
CA GLN A 2 -16.22 -46.69 -10.37
C GLN A 2 -16.83 -45.49 -9.63
N THR A 3 -17.92 -45.72 -8.89
CA THR A 3 -18.56 -44.68 -8.07
C THR A 3 -17.82 -44.59 -6.74
N LEU A 4 -17.35 -43.39 -6.38
CA LEU A 4 -16.61 -43.12 -5.16
C LEU A 4 -17.38 -42.14 -4.26
N PRO A 5 -17.29 -42.27 -2.91
CA PRO A 5 -17.88 -41.32 -1.98
C PRO A 5 -17.42 -39.87 -2.22
N PHE A 6 -18.29 -38.90 -1.94
CA PHE A 6 -17.93 -37.48 -2.00
C PHE A 6 -16.68 -37.19 -1.14
N GLY A 7 -15.73 -36.43 -1.70
CA GLY A 7 -14.46 -36.07 -1.04
C GLY A 7 -13.34 -37.11 -1.17
N THR A 8 -13.57 -38.28 -1.80
CA THR A 8 -12.55 -39.34 -1.93
C THR A 8 -12.02 -39.51 -3.35
N TRP A 9 -12.39 -38.61 -4.25
CA TRP A 9 -11.89 -38.64 -5.61
C TRP A 9 -10.40 -38.30 -5.61
N PRO A 10 -9.56 -39.11 -6.27
CA PRO A 10 -8.14 -38.82 -6.38
C PRO A 10 -7.94 -37.45 -7.05
N SER A 11 -7.31 -36.52 -6.33
CA SER A 11 -7.00 -35.18 -6.80
C SER A 11 -5.55 -35.13 -7.28
N SER A 12 -5.31 -34.60 -8.48
CA SER A 12 -3.97 -34.28 -8.98
C SER A 12 -3.43 -32.95 -8.43
N ILE A 13 -4.26 -32.23 -7.66
CA ILE A 13 -3.94 -30.98 -6.95
C ILE A 13 -3.53 -31.35 -5.53
N SER A 14 -2.23 -31.26 -5.24
CA SER A 14 -1.68 -31.42 -3.90
C SER A 14 -1.71 -30.10 -3.13
N GLU A 15 -1.60 -30.16 -1.80
CA GLU A 15 -1.42 -28.97 -0.94
C GLU A 15 -0.24 -28.11 -1.41
N LYS A 16 0.85 -28.77 -1.82
CA LYS A 16 2.03 -28.09 -2.36
C LYS A 16 1.74 -27.34 -3.66
N LYS A 17 0.92 -27.90 -4.56
CA LYS A 17 0.52 -27.22 -5.81
C LYS A 17 -0.39 -26.01 -5.57
N LEU A 18 -1.13 -25.99 -4.45
CA LEU A 18 -1.93 -24.83 -4.05
C LEU A 18 -1.06 -23.65 -3.61
N THR A 19 0.12 -23.91 -3.05
CA THR A 19 1.04 -22.87 -2.55
C THR A 19 2.12 -22.48 -3.57
N GLU A 20 2.54 -23.40 -4.45
CA GLU A 20 3.67 -23.23 -5.38
C GLU A 20 3.46 -22.19 -6.50
N ASN A 21 2.25 -21.65 -6.71
CA ASN A 21 1.98 -20.76 -7.87
C ASN A 21 1.04 -19.57 -7.59
N ALA A 22 0.82 -19.19 -6.33
CA ALA A 22 -0.05 -18.06 -6.02
C ALA A 22 0.71 -16.72 -6.00
N LEU A 23 1.37 -16.35 -7.10
CA LEU A 23 1.78 -14.96 -7.29
C LEU A 23 0.51 -14.11 -7.30
N ARG A 24 0.39 -13.22 -6.31
CA ARG A 24 -0.72 -12.28 -6.21
C ARG A 24 -0.25 -10.93 -6.68
N PHE A 25 -0.78 -10.48 -7.80
CA PHE A 25 -0.57 -9.13 -8.30
C PHE A 25 -1.68 -8.23 -7.75
N THR A 26 -1.29 -7.16 -7.09
CA THR A 26 -2.20 -6.17 -6.51
C THR A 26 -1.68 -4.77 -6.82
N GLU A 27 -2.55 -3.76 -6.70
CA GLU A 27 -2.20 -2.32 -6.82
C GLU A 27 -1.31 -2.00 -8.03
N ILE A 28 -1.94 -1.68 -9.15
CA ILE A 28 -1.24 -1.33 -10.39
C ILE A 28 -1.15 0.19 -10.49
N ALA A 29 0.02 0.70 -10.86
CA ALA A 29 0.22 2.10 -11.17
C ALA A 29 1.09 2.28 -12.42
N THR A 30 0.91 3.41 -13.10
CA THR A 30 1.68 3.78 -14.29
C THR A 30 2.21 5.19 -14.16
N ASP A 31 3.44 5.41 -14.61
CA ASP A 31 4.03 6.74 -14.75
C ASP A 31 4.95 6.75 -15.97
N GLN A 32 4.84 7.77 -16.83
CA GLN A 32 5.67 7.94 -18.04
C GLN A 32 5.97 6.64 -18.84
N ASN A 33 4.93 5.88 -19.20
CA ASN A 33 5.01 4.59 -19.91
C ASN A 33 5.71 3.44 -19.15
N LYS A 34 5.92 3.57 -17.84
CA LYS A 34 6.39 2.50 -16.97
C LYS A 34 5.22 1.92 -16.18
N LEU A 35 5.25 0.60 -16.01
CA LEU A 35 4.28 -0.16 -15.22
C LEU A 35 4.91 -0.55 -13.88
N TYR A 36 4.14 -0.38 -12.82
CA TYR A 36 4.47 -0.74 -11.44
C TYR A 36 3.35 -1.57 -10.85
N TRP A 37 3.70 -2.56 -10.04
CA TRP A 37 2.72 -3.39 -9.32
C TRP A 37 3.29 -3.91 -8.00
N LEU A 38 2.39 -4.32 -7.11
CA LEU A 38 2.73 -5.10 -5.92
C LEU A 38 2.60 -6.60 -6.21
N GLU A 39 3.60 -7.36 -5.80
CA GLU A 39 3.64 -8.81 -5.97
C GLU A 39 3.83 -9.49 -4.61
N GLY A 40 2.83 -10.30 -4.21
CA GLY A 40 2.91 -11.10 -3.00
C GLY A 40 3.92 -12.24 -3.14
N ARG A 41 4.79 -12.41 -2.13
CA ARG A 41 5.82 -13.44 -2.04
C ARG A 41 5.54 -14.42 -0.89
N PRO A 42 4.71 -15.46 -1.08
CA PRO A 42 4.38 -16.43 -0.02
C PRO A 42 5.62 -17.07 0.62
N GLU A 43 6.58 -17.48 -0.22
CA GLU A 43 7.83 -18.13 0.20
C GLU A 43 8.80 -17.19 0.93
N GLU A 44 8.59 -15.87 0.85
CA GLU A 44 9.43 -14.86 1.50
C GLU A 44 8.73 -14.25 2.72
N LYS A 45 8.21 -15.12 3.60
CA LYS A 45 7.45 -14.75 4.81
C LYS A 45 6.19 -13.93 4.51
N GLY A 46 5.61 -14.09 3.32
CA GLY A 46 4.42 -13.37 2.87
C GLY A 46 4.65 -11.87 2.66
N ARG A 47 5.88 -11.43 2.42
CA ARG A 47 6.15 -10.01 2.09
C ARG A 47 5.54 -9.63 0.74
N VAL A 48 5.39 -8.33 0.52
CA VAL A 48 4.94 -7.75 -0.74
C VAL A 48 6.11 -6.99 -1.36
N ALA A 49 6.45 -7.33 -2.60
CA ALA A 49 7.50 -6.68 -3.39
C ALA A 49 6.91 -5.60 -4.29
N LEU A 50 7.57 -4.44 -4.41
CA LEU A 50 7.25 -3.44 -5.43
C LEU A 50 8.08 -3.72 -6.69
N MET A 51 7.38 -3.94 -7.79
CA MET A 51 7.94 -4.46 -9.02
C MET A 51 7.77 -3.49 -10.19
N THR A 52 8.66 -3.61 -11.16
CA THR A 52 8.49 -3.11 -12.53
C THR A 52 8.95 -4.18 -13.52
N VAL A 53 8.77 -3.93 -14.82
CA VAL A 53 9.19 -4.85 -15.90
C VAL A 53 10.70 -5.14 -15.89
N LYS A 54 11.50 -4.29 -15.22
CA LYS A 54 12.95 -4.46 -15.03
C LYS A 54 13.32 -5.27 -13.78
N GLY A 55 12.37 -5.58 -12.89
CA GLY A 55 12.59 -6.31 -11.65
C GLY A 55 12.05 -5.59 -10.41
N GLU A 56 12.45 -6.08 -9.23
CA GLU A 56 12.10 -5.51 -7.93
C GLU A 56 12.78 -4.15 -7.73
N ILE A 57 12.04 -3.17 -7.23
CA ILE A 57 12.51 -1.78 -7.06
C ILE A 57 12.96 -1.54 -5.62
N ALA A 58 12.19 -2.00 -4.65
CA ALA A 58 12.55 -1.87 -3.24
C ALA A 58 13.61 -2.92 -2.83
N PRO A 59 14.36 -2.70 -1.73
CA PRO A 59 15.24 -3.72 -1.19
C PRO A 59 14.49 -5.03 -0.89
N PRO A 60 15.08 -6.22 -1.10
CA PRO A 60 14.41 -7.51 -0.86
C PRO A 60 13.91 -7.74 0.58
N THR A 61 14.42 -6.96 1.54
CA THR A 61 14.00 -6.98 2.94
C THR A 61 12.75 -6.13 3.21
N ALA A 62 12.32 -5.30 2.26
CA ALA A 62 11.16 -4.45 2.37
C ALA A 62 9.87 -5.24 2.18
N ASN A 63 8.84 -4.85 2.94
CA ASN A 63 7.50 -5.38 2.82
C ASN A 63 6.55 -4.22 2.49
N ILE A 64 6.21 -4.08 1.21
CA ILE A 64 5.44 -2.95 0.69
C ILE A 64 3.95 -3.17 0.94
N ARG A 65 3.55 -2.92 2.19
CA ARG A 65 2.18 -3.15 2.67
C ARG A 65 1.83 -2.12 3.72
N SER A 66 0.69 -1.45 3.57
CA SER A 66 0.10 -0.68 4.68
C SER A 66 -0.88 -1.53 5.49
N ARG A 67 -1.08 -1.11 6.74
CA ARG A 67 -2.09 -1.65 7.68
C ARG A 67 -3.02 -0.56 8.19
N VAL A 68 -3.10 0.57 7.48
CA VAL A 68 -4.11 1.58 7.78
C VAL A 68 -5.49 0.92 7.74
N HIS A 69 -6.28 1.16 8.78
CA HIS A 69 -7.60 0.54 8.99
C HIS A 69 -7.59 -1.00 9.11
N GLU A 70 -6.42 -1.64 9.29
CA GLU A 70 -6.20 -3.10 9.27
C GLU A 70 -6.56 -3.83 7.96
N TYR A 71 -7.22 -3.17 7.00
CA TYR A 71 -7.54 -3.74 5.69
C TYR A 71 -6.35 -3.71 4.72
N GLY A 72 -5.46 -2.72 4.90
CA GLY A 72 -4.35 -2.47 3.98
C GLY A 72 -4.79 -1.87 2.64
N GLY A 73 -3.83 -1.73 1.72
CA GLY A 73 -4.01 -0.99 0.46
C GLY A 73 -3.22 0.32 0.43
N GLY A 74 -3.10 0.90 -0.76
CA GLY A 74 -2.49 2.22 -0.97
C GLY A 74 -1.04 2.29 -0.47
N ALA A 75 -0.30 1.18 -0.61
CA ALA A 75 1.02 1.05 0.00
C ALA A 75 2.13 1.75 -0.78
N PHE A 76 1.86 2.18 -2.02
CA PHE A 76 2.79 2.94 -2.85
C PHE A 76 2.09 3.89 -3.81
N ALA A 77 2.82 4.87 -4.32
CA ALA A 77 2.41 5.69 -5.47
C ALA A 77 3.63 6.07 -6.30
N VAL A 78 3.39 6.41 -7.57
CA VAL A 78 4.41 6.86 -8.51
C VAL A 78 3.94 8.11 -9.25
N LEU A 79 4.85 9.05 -9.49
CA LEU A 79 4.58 10.25 -10.28
C LEU A 79 5.90 10.91 -10.72
N HIS A 80 6.05 11.18 -12.02
CA HIS A 80 7.24 11.86 -12.56
C HIS A 80 8.57 11.26 -12.09
N ASP A 81 8.72 9.95 -12.24
CA ASP A 81 9.85 9.14 -11.78
C ASP A 81 10.07 9.09 -10.26
N LYS A 82 9.18 9.70 -9.47
CA LYS A 82 9.17 9.56 -8.02
C LYS A 82 8.44 8.31 -7.61
N ILE A 83 8.98 7.63 -6.59
CA ILE A 83 8.36 6.46 -5.99
C ILE A 83 8.26 6.69 -4.49
N VAL A 84 7.03 6.68 -3.98
CA VAL A 84 6.74 6.64 -2.54
C VAL A 84 6.18 5.29 -2.17
N TYR A 85 6.61 4.73 -1.05
CA TYR A 85 6.03 3.51 -0.50
C TYR A 85 6.11 3.45 1.02
N TYR A 86 5.23 2.67 1.64
CA TYR A 86 5.29 2.33 3.05
C TYR A 86 5.91 0.95 3.25
N ASN A 87 6.89 0.85 4.14
CA ASN A 87 7.52 -0.41 4.51
C ASN A 87 6.97 -0.92 5.85
N ASP A 88 6.20 -2.02 5.82
CA ASP A 88 5.62 -2.62 7.02
C ASP A 88 6.68 -3.20 7.96
N THR A 89 7.89 -3.46 7.48
CA THR A 89 8.97 -4.05 8.28
C THR A 89 9.48 -3.06 9.32
N ASP A 90 9.71 -1.80 8.94
CA ASP A 90 10.27 -0.76 9.81
C ASP A 90 9.29 0.38 10.12
N LYS A 91 8.07 0.32 9.57
CA LYS A 91 6.99 1.29 9.76
C LYS A 91 7.32 2.69 9.25
N ARG A 92 8.01 2.80 8.12
CA ARG A 92 8.39 4.09 7.52
C ARG A 92 7.86 4.27 6.11
N VAL A 93 7.62 5.52 5.76
CA VAL A 93 7.45 5.97 4.37
C VAL A 93 8.82 6.19 3.78
N TYR A 94 9.03 5.72 2.56
CA TYR A 94 10.22 5.93 1.76
C TYR A 94 9.88 6.74 0.52
N MET A 95 10.78 7.65 0.14
CA MET A 95 10.77 8.36 -1.13
C MET A 95 12.09 8.06 -1.84
N ASP A 96 12.03 7.48 -3.04
CA ASP A 96 13.23 7.12 -3.83
C ASP A 96 14.27 6.35 -3.00
N HIS A 97 13.81 5.34 -2.25
CA HIS A 97 14.61 4.48 -1.35
C HIS A 97 15.25 5.18 -0.14
N LYS A 98 14.88 6.42 0.16
CA LYS A 98 15.30 7.12 1.38
C LYS A 98 14.14 7.20 2.36
N PRO A 99 14.35 6.88 3.66
CA PRO A 99 13.29 7.01 4.65
C PRO A 99 12.92 8.49 4.81
N LEU A 100 11.63 8.77 4.75
CA LEU A 100 11.07 10.11 4.89
C LEU A 100 10.45 10.32 6.26
N THR A 101 9.90 9.27 6.88
CA THR A 101 9.30 9.32 8.21
C THR A 101 10.03 8.42 9.20
N THR A 102 9.72 8.62 10.48
CA THR A 102 10.12 7.72 11.57
C THR A 102 8.94 6.85 12.04
N PRO A 103 9.19 5.68 12.65
CA PRO A 103 8.14 4.72 13.02
C PRO A 103 7.05 5.29 13.94
N GLU A 104 7.45 6.17 14.87
CA GLU A 104 6.56 6.84 15.82
C GLU A 104 5.60 7.83 15.17
N MET A 105 5.83 8.21 13.92
CA MET A 105 4.90 9.04 13.16
C MET A 105 3.64 8.27 12.74
N GLY A 106 3.58 6.95 12.90
CA GLY A 106 2.39 6.15 12.64
C GLY A 106 2.41 5.43 11.30
N ARG A 107 1.25 4.90 10.92
CA ARG A 107 1.06 4.14 9.67
C ARG A 107 0.54 5.07 8.59
N PHE A 108 0.91 4.81 7.34
CA PHE A 108 0.50 5.63 6.21
C PHE A 108 0.00 4.79 5.04
N ALA A 109 -0.97 5.30 4.29
CA ALA A 109 -1.55 4.68 3.10
C ALA A 109 -2.10 5.74 2.13
N ASP A 110 -2.57 5.30 0.96
CA ASP A 110 -3.23 6.10 -0.05
C ASP A 110 -2.44 7.37 -0.44
N PHE A 111 -1.20 7.16 -0.90
CA PHE A 111 -0.29 8.26 -1.22
C PHE A 111 -0.68 9.03 -2.48
N CYS A 112 -0.64 10.35 -2.41
CA CYS A 112 -0.81 11.28 -3.53
C CYS A 112 0.35 12.27 -3.56
N ILE A 113 1.21 12.19 -4.59
CA ILE A 113 2.43 13.00 -4.69
C ILE A 113 2.10 14.38 -5.28
N ASP A 114 2.59 15.45 -4.65
CA ASP A 114 2.60 16.81 -5.17
C ASP A 114 4.05 17.27 -5.40
N ILE A 115 4.49 17.21 -6.66
CA ILE A 115 5.84 17.62 -7.06
C ILE A 115 6.01 19.14 -6.95
N GLU A 116 4.97 19.92 -7.26
CA GLU A 116 5.05 21.38 -7.25
C GLU A 116 5.27 21.92 -5.83
N ARG A 117 4.64 21.28 -4.84
CA ARG A 117 4.73 21.66 -3.42
C ARG A 117 5.75 20.85 -2.62
N ASN A 118 6.46 19.92 -3.27
CA ASN A 118 7.44 19.01 -2.65
C ASN A 118 6.87 18.25 -1.44
N CYS A 119 5.67 17.68 -1.59
CA CYS A 119 5.03 16.92 -0.53
C CYS A 119 4.26 15.72 -1.05
N ILE A 120 3.83 14.88 -0.12
CA ILE A 120 2.92 13.75 -0.33
C ILE A 120 1.73 13.97 0.59
N TYR A 121 0.52 13.83 0.05
CA TYR A 121 -0.69 13.66 0.85
C TYR A 121 -0.93 12.18 1.09
N ALA A 122 -1.32 11.81 2.31
CA ALA A 122 -1.53 10.41 2.67
C ALA A 122 -2.58 10.31 3.78
N VAL A 123 -3.25 9.17 3.85
CA VAL A 123 -3.97 8.79 5.08
C VAL A 123 -2.93 8.37 6.11
N ARG A 124 -3.11 8.84 7.34
CA ARG A 124 -2.26 8.53 8.47
C ARG A 124 -3.09 7.94 9.60
N GLU A 125 -2.56 6.91 10.25
CA GLU A 125 -3.16 6.30 11.42
C GLU A 125 -2.14 6.24 12.56
N ILE A 126 -2.50 6.87 13.68
CA ILE A 126 -1.76 6.78 14.95
C ILE A 126 -2.72 6.25 16.00
N SER A 127 -2.36 5.12 16.62
CA SER A 127 -3.24 4.44 17.58
C SER A 127 -4.60 4.12 16.95
N GLN A 128 -5.66 4.84 17.34
CA GLN A 128 -7.04 4.67 16.85
C GLN A 128 -7.55 5.91 16.11
N THR A 129 -6.65 6.85 15.79
CA THR A 129 -7.00 8.12 15.15
C THR A 129 -6.50 8.14 13.72
N ASN A 130 -7.41 8.39 12.79
CA ASN A 130 -7.12 8.58 11.38
C ASN A 130 -7.12 10.07 11.03
N THR A 131 -6.15 10.49 10.23
CA THR A 131 -6.04 11.86 9.71
C THR A 131 -5.68 11.83 8.24
N LEU A 132 -5.98 12.92 7.55
CA LEU A 132 -5.29 13.22 6.30
C LEU A 132 -4.03 14.01 6.65
N ALA A 133 -2.88 13.54 6.21
CA ALA A 133 -1.58 14.11 6.50
C ALA A 133 -0.87 14.58 5.23
N ARG A 134 -0.04 15.60 5.41
CA ARG A 134 0.97 16.05 4.46
C ARG A 134 2.34 15.64 4.97
N ILE A 135 3.13 15.01 4.10
CA ILE A 135 4.53 14.63 4.34
C ILE A 135 5.38 15.43 3.35
N ASP A 136 6.11 16.43 3.84
CA ASP A 136 7.07 17.17 3.00
C ASP A 136 8.27 16.29 2.67
N PHE A 137 8.94 16.54 1.54
CA PHE A 137 10.13 15.78 1.10
C PHE A 137 11.33 15.93 2.04
N ASN A 138 11.27 16.84 3.03
CA ASN A 138 12.26 16.94 4.11
C ASN A 138 11.93 16.04 5.32
N GLY A 139 10.81 15.33 5.30
CA GLY A 139 10.34 14.44 6.37
C GLY A 139 9.40 15.08 7.39
N THR A 140 9.03 16.35 7.21
CA THR A 140 8.05 17.01 8.08
C THR A 140 6.66 16.44 7.81
N VAL A 141 5.98 15.97 8.86
CA VAL A 141 4.61 15.46 8.79
C VAL A 141 3.67 16.40 9.51
N THR A 142 2.59 16.81 8.84
CA THR A 142 1.54 17.68 9.40
C THR A 142 0.17 17.11 9.08
N ASP A 143 -0.70 17.00 10.08
CA ASP A 143 -2.10 16.64 9.84
C ASP A 143 -2.82 17.85 9.25
N ILE A 144 -3.47 17.66 8.10
CA ILE A 144 -4.19 18.72 7.37
C ILE A 144 -5.71 18.60 7.49
N GLN A 145 -6.22 17.42 7.85
CA GLN A 145 -7.62 17.20 8.19
C GLN A 145 -7.76 16.11 9.25
N SER A 146 -8.63 16.33 10.23
CA SER A 146 -8.96 15.41 11.31
C SER A 146 -10.42 15.55 11.75
N GLY A 147 -10.87 14.68 12.67
CA GLY A 147 -12.20 14.74 13.27
C GLY A 147 -13.24 13.77 12.70
N ALA A 148 -12.83 12.90 11.78
CA ALA A 148 -13.65 11.80 11.29
C ALA A 148 -12.97 10.48 11.64
N ASP A 149 -13.75 9.40 11.75
CA ASP A 149 -13.23 8.09 12.12
C ASP A 149 -12.33 7.53 11.01
N PHE A 150 -12.63 7.83 9.74
CA PHE A 150 -11.90 7.29 8.57
C PHE A 150 -11.69 8.32 7.46
N TYR A 151 -10.57 8.15 6.75
CA TYR A 151 -10.16 8.93 5.58
C TYR A 151 -9.65 8.00 4.49
N SER A 152 -9.92 8.27 3.22
CA SER A 152 -9.33 7.51 2.11
C SER A 152 -9.18 8.32 0.83
N SER A 153 -8.37 7.78 -0.07
CA SER A 153 -8.31 8.19 -1.48
C SER A 153 -8.09 9.71 -1.69
N PRO A 154 -7.05 10.32 -1.11
CA PRO A 154 -6.75 11.71 -1.40
C PRO A 154 -6.28 11.84 -2.86
N VAL A 155 -6.85 12.82 -3.57
CA VAL A 155 -6.52 13.11 -4.97
C VAL A 155 -6.33 14.60 -5.14
N LEU A 156 -5.18 14.96 -5.73
CA LEU A 156 -4.82 16.33 -6.04
C LEU A 156 -5.32 16.72 -7.43
N GLY A 157 -6.12 17.79 -7.50
CA GLY A 157 -6.33 18.58 -8.70
C GLY A 157 -5.45 19.83 -8.70
N HIS A 158 -5.60 20.74 -9.68
CA HIS A 158 -4.73 21.91 -9.84
C HIS A 158 -4.40 22.67 -8.55
N ASN A 159 -5.41 23.01 -7.74
CA ASN A 159 -5.25 23.76 -6.49
C ASN A 159 -6.16 23.25 -5.38
N MET A 160 -6.68 22.03 -5.51
CA MET A 160 -7.65 21.46 -4.56
C MET A 160 -7.29 20.02 -4.30
N LEU A 161 -7.39 19.63 -3.03
CA LEU A 161 -7.29 18.25 -2.59
C LEU A 161 -8.71 17.75 -2.30
N ALA A 162 -9.09 16.63 -2.88
CA ALA A 162 -10.33 15.92 -2.57
C ALA A 162 -10.00 14.60 -1.87
N TRP A 163 -10.91 14.12 -1.02
CA TRP A 163 -10.79 12.83 -0.30
C TRP A 163 -12.18 12.31 0.05
N ILE A 164 -12.24 11.07 0.52
CA ILE A 164 -13.45 10.45 1.07
C ILE A 164 -13.30 10.35 2.58
N THR A 165 -14.38 10.58 3.32
CA THR A 165 -14.43 10.42 4.77
C THR A 165 -15.78 9.89 5.22
N TRP A 166 -15.79 9.11 6.30
CA TRP A 166 -16.99 8.56 6.91
C TRP A 166 -16.78 8.35 8.41
N ASN A 167 -17.88 8.18 9.13
CA ASN A 167 -17.91 7.96 10.58
C ASN A 167 -18.77 6.76 10.90
N HIS A 168 -18.45 6.09 12.00
CA HIS A 168 -19.33 5.11 12.59
C HIS A 168 -20.73 5.70 12.87
N PRO A 169 -21.80 4.90 12.67
CA PRO A 169 -21.80 3.49 12.27
C PRO A 169 -21.78 3.26 10.74
N ASN A 170 -21.61 4.30 9.92
CA ASN A 170 -21.72 4.18 8.46
C ASN A 170 -20.40 3.71 7.85
N MET A 171 -20.32 2.45 7.44
CA MET A 171 -19.18 1.93 6.67
C MET A 171 -19.52 1.92 5.16
N PRO A 172 -18.55 2.17 4.26
CA PRO A 172 -18.79 2.33 2.83
C PRO A 172 -18.99 0.99 2.05
N TRP A 173 -19.29 -0.11 2.75
CA TRP A 173 -19.51 -1.45 2.16
C TRP A 173 -20.81 -2.08 2.63
#